data_AF-A0A8C9FRS3-F1
#
_entry.id   AF-A0A8C9FRS3-F1
#
_cell.length_a   1.000
_cell.length_b   1.000
_cell.length_c   1.000
_cell.angle_alpha   90.00
_cell.angle_beta   90.00
_cell.angle_gamma   90.00
#
_symmetry.space_group_name_H-M   'P 1'
#
loop_
_entity.id
_entity.type
_entity.pdbx_description
1 polymer ?
#
loop_
_entity_poly.entity_id
_entity_poly.type
_entity_poly.pdbx_seq_one_letter_code
_entity_poly.pdbx_strand_id
1 'polypeptide(L)' 'FHGTFPGCLANELVVKRRANALLLCLLLLRQLPPAKLCFLVGYAETLLAHLYKCPVRLEVQTVPDKVVYKYL' A
#
# COMPACT_ATOMS: atom_id res chain seq x y z
N PHE A 1 -7.07 -0.47 -3.23
CA PHE A 1 -6.38 0.13 -2.08
C PHE A 1 -7.02 1.41 -1.56
N HIS A 2 -7.67 2.24 -2.39
CA HIS A 2 -8.43 3.41 -1.90
C HIS A 2 -9.51 3.06 -0.85
N GLY A 3 -10.16 1.90 -0.96
CA GLY A 3 -11.12 1.43 0.06
C GLY A 3 -10.48 0.87 1.32
N THR A 4 -9.37 0.12 1.21
CA THR A 4 -8.68 -0.49 2.37
C THR A 4 -7.87 0.52 3.19
N PHE A 5 -7.38 1.59 2.56
CA PHE A 5 -6.67 2.69 3.22
C PHE A 5 -7.36 4.02 2.89
N PRO A 6 -8.52 4.32 3.51
CA PRO A 6 -9.26 5.55 3.24
C PRO A 6 -8.49 6.77 3.77
N GLY A 7 -8.27 7.78 2.93
CA GLY A 7 -7.62 9.04 3.31
C GLY A 7 -6.10 8.96 3.58
N CYS A 8 -5.54 7.76 3.72
CA CYS A 8 -4.12 7.58 4.02
C CYS A 8 -3.21 7.52 2.79
N LEU A 9 -3.75 7.33 1.58
CA LEU A 9 -2.94 7.22 0.36
C LEU A 9 -2.43 8.60 -0.08
N ALA A 10 -1.11 8.80 -0.02
CA ALA A 10 -0.48 10.08 -0.37
C ALA A 10 -0.34 10.26 -1.89
N ASN A 11 -0.17 9.16 -2.62
CA ASN A 11 0.00 9.13 -4.08
C ASN A 11 -0.60 7.86 -4.67
N GLU A 12 -0.62 7.71 -5.99
CA GLU A 12 -1.09 6.48 -6.63
C GLU A 12 -0.25 5.25 -6.28
N LEU A 13 -0.88 4.07 -6.32
CA LEU A 13 -0.24 2.77 -6.07
C LEU A 13 0.72 2.43 -7.21
N VAL A 14 1.93 2.01 -6.87
CA VAL A 14 2.88 1.45 -7.85
C VAL A 14 2.82 -0.07 -7.82
N VAL A 15 2.37 -0.66 -8.93
CA VAL A 15 2.32 -2.13 -9.10
C VAL A 15 3.57 -2.61 -9.82
N LYS A 16 4.29 -3.54 -9.21
CA LYS A 16 5.43 -4.22 -9.80
C LYS A 16 5.14 -5.71 -9.88
N ARG A 17 5.43 -6.32 -11.02
CA ARG A 17 5.36 -7.78 -11.19
C ARG A 17 6.77 -8.34 -11.39
N ARG A 18 7.17 -9.29 -10.54
CA ARG A 18 8.47 -9.96 -10.61
C ARG A 18 8.21 -11.46 -10.69
N ALA A 19 8.32 -12.02 -11.90
CA ALA A 19 7.88 -13.39 -12.19
C ALA A 19 6.43 -13.63 -11.68
N ASN A 20 6.24 -14.64 -10.83
CA ASN A 20 4.92 -14.93 -10.24
C ASN A 20 4.60 -14.04 -9.03
N ALA A 21 5.53 -13.22 -8.53
CA ALA A 21 5.28 -12.36 -7.38
C ALA A 21 4.71 -11.00 -7.79
N LEU A 22 3.70 -10.55 -7.05
CA LEU A 22 3.16 -9.18 -7.13
C LEU A 22 3.73 -8.36 -5.97
N LEU A 23 4.47 -7.31 -6.31
CA LEU A 23 4.92 -6.29 -5.36
C LEU A 23 4.01 -5.06 -5.49
N LEU A 24 3.42 -4.66 -4.38
CA LEU A 24 2.53 -3.52 -4.31
C LEU A 24 3.19 -2.46 -3.43
N CYS A 25 3.68 -1.38 -4.03
CA CYS A 25 4.31 -0.29 -3.31
C CYS A 25 3.28 0.81 -3.02
N LEU A 26 3.09 1.12 -1.74
CA LEU A 26 2.15 2.12 -1.23
C LEU A 26 2.90 3.28 -0.58
N LEU A 27 2.51 4.50 -0.95
CA LEU A 27 2.91 5.72 -0.24
C LEU A 27 1.76 6.16 0.69
N LEU A 28 1.99 6.06 2.00
CA LEU A 28 0.98 6.35 3.02
C LEU A 28 1.32 7.59 3.86
N LEU A 29 0.29 8.35 4.24
CA LEU A 29 0.35 9.40 5.24
C LEU A 29 0.34 8.80 6.66
N ARG A 30 0.97 9.48 7.62
CA ARG A 30 1.08 9.05 9.03
C ARG A 30 -0.20 9.31 9.86
N GLN A 31 -1.38 9.09 9.28
CA GLN A 31 -2.66 9.35 9.93
C GLN A 31 -3.14 8.16 10.80
N LEU A 32 -2.72 6.94 10.47
CA LEU A 32 -3.14 5.73 11.18
C LEU A 32 -2.05 5.28 12.18
N PRO A 33 -2.43 4.74 13.37
CA PRO A 33 -1.48 4.15 14.28
C PRO A 33 -0.79 2.90 13.67
N PRO A 34 0.47 2.62 14.03
CA PRO A 34 1.29 1.59 13.39
C PRO A 34 0.69 0.18 13.55
N ALA A 35 0.04 -0.12 14.67
CA ALA A 35 -0.60 -1.41 14.90
C ALA A 35 -1.71 -1.72 13.87
N LYS A 36 -2.54 -0.71 13.53
CA LYS A 36 -3.59 -0.86 12.52
C LYS A 36 -3.00 -1.00 11.12
N LEU A 37 -1.90 -0.29 10.83
CA LEU A 37 -1.20 -0.41 9.55
C LEU A 37 -0.63 -1.83 9.37
N CYS A 38 0.08 -2.37 10.35
CA CYS A 38 0.62 -3.73 10.28
C CYS A 38 -0.50 -4.77 10.09
N PHE A 39 -1.63 -4.61 10.79
CA PHE A 39 -2.80 -5.46 10.60
C PHE A 39 -3.35 -5.40 9.16
N LEU A 40 -3.59 -4.19 8.64
CA LEU A 40 -4.13 -4.01 7.29
C LEU A 40 -3.18 -4.50 6.21
N VAL A 41 -1.87 -4.36 6.40
CA VAL A 41 -0.84 -4.90 5.51
C VAL A 41 -0.93 -6.42 5.46
N GLY A 42 -0.88 -7.10 6.61
CA GLY A 42 -0.97 -8.56 6.65
C GLY A 42 -2.32 -9.10 6.14
N TYR A 43 -3.42 -8.43 6.48
CA TYR A 43 -4.75 -8.73 5.95
C TYR A 43 -4.79 -8.63 4.42
N ALA A 44 -4.24 -7.56 3.84
CA ALA A 44 -4.26 -7.37 2.39
C ALA A 44 -3.31 -8.35 1.68
N GLU A 45 -2.11 -8.61 2.22
CA GLU A 45 -1.18 -9.59 1.64
C GLU A 45 -1.80 -10.99 1.58
N THR A 46 -2.37 -11.45 2.69
CA THR A 46 -2.98 -12.78 2.77
C THR A 46 -4.20 -12.91 1.86
N LEU A 47 -5.13 -11.95 1.92
CA LEU A 47 -6.33 -11.96 1.08
C LEU A 47 -5.96 -11.95 -0.41
N LEU A 48 -5.06 -11.06 -0.82
CA LEU A 48 -4.66 -10.96 -2.24
C LEU A 48 -3.88 -12.18 -2.70
N ALA A 49 -3.05 -12.79 -1.86
CA ALA A 49 -2.37 -14.03 -2.18
C ALA A 49 -3.36 -15.18 -2.41
N HIS A 50 -4.40 -15.29 -1.58
CA HIS A 50 -5.44 -16.29 -1.76
C HIS A 50 -6.37 -16.02 -2.95
N LEU A 51 -6.62 -14.75 -3.27
CA LEU A 51 -7.47 -14.32 -4.40
C LEU A 51 -6.76 -14.57 -5.74
N TYR A 52 -5.51 -14.08 -5.87
CA TYR A 52 -4.75 -14.15 -7.13
C TYR A 52 -3.91 -15.42 -7.29
N LYS A 53 -3.91 -16.31 -6.28
CA LYS A 53 -3.16 -17.59 -6.28
C LYS A 53 -1.66 -17.41 -6.53
N CYS A 54 -1.11 -16.27 -6.13
CA CYS A 54 0.28 -15.91 -6.33
C CYS A 54 0.85 -15.20 -5.09
N PRO A 55 2.16 -15.27 -4.83
CA PRO A 55 2.76 -14.55 -3.71
C PRO A 55 2.62 -13.03 -3.91
N VAL A 56 1.96 -12.36 -2.97
CA VAL A 56 1.78 -10.90 -2.96
C VAL A 56 2.56 -10.33 -1.79
N ARG A 57 3.32 -9.26 -2.04
CA ARG A 57 4.08 -8.52 -1.02
C ARG A 57 3.74 -7.04 -1.10
N LEU A 58 3.45 -6.45 0.05
CA LEU A 58 3.09 -5.05 0.21
C LEU A 58 4.28 -4.29 0.82
N GLU A 59 4.80 -3.33 0.07
CA GLU A 59 5.84 -2.42 0.53
C GLU A 59 5.21 -1.08 0.89
N VAL A 60 5.31 -0.67 2.14
CA VAL A 60 4.73 0.58 2.63
C VAL A 60 5.83 1.57 2.96
N GLN A 61 5.75 2.75 2.37
CA GLN A 61 6.58 3.89 2.71
C GLN A 61 5.71 4.99 3.31
N THR A 62 6.04 5.45 4.52
CA THR A 62 5.30 6.53 5.18
C THR A 62 5.93 7.88 4.91
N VAL A 63 5.09 8.85 4.57
CA VAL A 63 5.47 10.25 4.33
C VAL A 63 4.66 11.13 5.29
N PRO A 64 5.25 12.20 5.87
CA PRO A 64 4.50 13.11 6.74
C PRO A 64 3.35 13.80 6.00
N ASP A 65 3.59 14.31 4.79
CA ASP A 65 2.63 15.10 4.00
C ASP A 65 2.62 14.67 2.53
N LYS A 66 1.59 15.10 1.79
CA LYS A 66 1.50 14.83 0.34
C LYS A 66 2.63 15.56 -0.40
N VAL A 67 3.42 14.82 -1.17
CA VAL A 67 4.53 15.39 -1.94
C VAL A 67 3.97 16.22 -3.09
N VAL A 68 4.16 17.54 -3.02
CA VAL A 68 3.78 18.47 -4.09
C VAL A 68 4.94 18.61 -5.07
N TYR A 69 4.69 18.33 -6.34
CA TYR A 69 5.70 18.50 -7.39
C TYR A 69 5.79 19.95 -7.88
N LYS A 70 4.65 20.58 -8.19
CA LYS A 70 4.53 21.96 -8.69
C LYS A 70 3.19 22.56 -8.27
N TYR A 71 3.15 23.89 -8.13
CA TYR A 71 1.92 24.67 -8.02
C TYR A 71 1.61 25.24 -9.41
N LEU A 72 0.43 24.90 -9.94
CA LEU A 72 -0.05 25.34 -11.26
C LEU A 72 -0.84 26.64 -11.13
#